data_AF-A0A3D3NTA8-F1
#
_entry.id   AF-A0A3D3NTA8-F1
#
_cell.length_a   1.000
_cell.length_b   1.000
_cell.length_c   1.000
_cell.angle_alpha   90.00
_cell.angle_beta   90.00
_cell.angle_gamma   90.00
#
_symmetry.space_group_name_H-M   'P 1'
#
loop_
_entity.id
_entity.type
_entity.pdbx_description
1 polymer ?
#
loop_
_entity_poly.entity_id
_entity_poly.type
_entity_poly.pdbx_seq_one_letter_code
_entity_poly.pdbx_strand_id
1 'polypeptide(L)'
;AQHFRQQGYRTEAMGKIFHRGHGNIEDAASWTIPHWTPKAPTYALPESSANMREGRNGPRGPATESAPVADDTYADGQTALEAVKRLKAAAQKPDEPFFIAVGFIRPHLAFVAPQKYWDLYDSAAIP
;
A
#
# COMPACT_ATOMS: atom_id res chain seq x y z
N ALA A 1 -3.75 -15.59 8.81
CA ALA A 1 -3.30 -16.23 7.56
C ALA A 1 -2.58 -17.56 7.81
N GLN A 2 -1.75 -17.67 8.86
CA GLN A 2 -1.13 -18.93 9.26
C GLN A 2 -2.10 -20.13 9.34
N HIS A 3 -3.34 -19.93 9.82
CA HIS A 3 -4.38 -20.97 9.79
C HIS A 3 -4.69 -21.46 8.37
N PHE A 4 -4.92 -20.57 7.40
CA PHE A 4 -5.13 -20.94 6.00
C PHE A 4 -3.93 -21.70 5.43
N ARG A 5 -2.71 -21.24 5.73
CA ARG A 5 -1.47 -21.93 5.33
C ARG A 5 -1.42 -23.37 5.86
N GLN A 6 -1.80 -23.59 7.13
CA GLN A 6 -1.86 -24.91 7.75
C GLN A 6 -2.94 -25.81 7.15
N GLN A 7 -3.95 -25.24 6.50
CA GLN A 7 -5.02 -25.95 5.79
C GLN A 7 -4.74 -26.12 4.29
N GLY A 8 -3.49 -25.94 3.86
CA GLY A 8 -3.06 -26.18 2.47
C GLY A 8 -3.33 -25.02 1.50
N TYR A 9 -3.72 -23.85 1.98
CA TYR A 9 -3.87 -22.68 1.11
C TYR A 9 -2.50 -22.09 0.77
N ARG A 10 -2.34 -21.64 -0.47
CA ARG A 10 -1.29 -20.68 -0.83
C ARG A 10 -1.64 -19.33 -0.21
N THR A 11 -0.81 -18.83 0.70
CA THR A 11 -1.04 -17.59 1.43
C THR A 11 -0.06 -16.51 1.01
N GLU A 12 -0.60 -15.32 0.73
CA GLU A 12 0.17 -14.23 0.16
C GLU A 12 -0.26 -12.89 0.76
N ALA A 13 0.71 -11.99 0.97
CA ALA A 13 0.46 -10.65 1.47
C ALA A 13 1.17 -9.59 0.62
N MET A 14 0.52 -8.45 0.48
CA MET A 14 1.11 -7.26 -0.12
C MET A 14 0.64 -5.96 0.56
N GLY A 15 1.50 -4.95 0.53
CA GLY A 15 1.20 -3.61 1.03
C GLY A 15 1.25 -3.51 2.55
N LYS A 16 0.19 -2.98 3.16
CA LYS A 16 0.12 -2.64 4.59
C LYS A 16 -0.79 -3.60 5.36
N ILE A 17 -0.36 -4.85 5.52
CA ILE A 17 -1.09 -5.83 6.36
C ILE A 17 -0.78 -5.61 7.85
N PHE A 18 0.50 -5.40 8.18
CA PHE A 18 0.93 -5.17 9.54
C PHE A 18 1.61 -3.80 9.70
N HIS A 19 1.45 -3.21 10.88
CA HIS A 19 2.16 -2.00 11.23
C HIS A 19 3.60 -2.31 11.63
N ARG A 20 4.54 -2.41 10.68
CA ARG A 20 5.96 -2.62 10.98
C ARG A 20 6.61 -1.41 11.65
N GLY A 21 7.41 -1.63 12.69
CA GLY A 21 8.00 -0.59 13.54
C GLY A 21 7.30 -0.48 14.91
N HIS A 22 7.85 0.30 15.84
CA HIS A 22 7.33 0.39 17.22
C HIS A 22 7.24 -0.96 17.95
N GLY A 23 8.21 -1.86 17.71
CA GLY A 23 8.24 -3.21 18.29
C GLY A 23 7.46 -4.27 17.48
N ASN A 24 6.69 -3.87 16.48
CA ASN A 24 5.97 -4.79 15.61
C ASN A 24 6.83 -5.21 14.42
N ILE A 25 6.76 -6.50 14.10
CA ILE A 25 7.44 -7.13 12.96
C ILE A 25 6.42 -7.70 11.98
N GLU A 26 6.93 -8.17 10.86
CA GLU A 26 6.14 -8.97 9.94
C GLU A 26 5.92 -10.39 10.49
N ASP A 27 4.85 -11.05 10.07
CA ASP A 27 4.56 -12.46 10.34
C ASP A 27 4.91 -13.34 9.13
N ALA A 28 6.20 -13.57 8.92
CA ALA A 28 6.68 -14.41 7.81
C ALA A 28 6.12 -15.85 7.87
N ALA A 29 5.75 -16.35 9.04
CA ALA A 29 5.17 -17.68 9.21
C ALA A 29 3.76 -17.79 8.61
N SER A 30 3.07 -16.67 8.38
CA SER A 30 1.75 -16.65 7.76
C SER A 30 1.76 -16.86 6.24
N TRP A 31 2.89 -16.68 5.54
CA TRP A 31 2.91 -16.53 4.08
C TRP A 31 3.72 -17.62 3.38
N THR A 32 3.12 -18.28 2.38
CA THR A 32 3.85 -19.19 1.48
C THR A 32 4.67 -18.43 0.45
N ILE A 33 4.18 -17.27 0.01
CA ILE A 33 4.94 -16.32 -0.82
C ILE A 33 5.33 -15.12 0.06
N PRO A 34 6.62 -14.73 0.10
CA PRO A 34 7.05 -13.60 0.91
C PRO A 34 6.20 -12.35 0.70
N HIS A 35 5.93 -11.65 1.81
CA HIS A 35 5.19 -10.39 1.80
C HIS A 35 5.86 -9.41 0.85
N TRP A 36 5.10 -8.88 -0.12
CA TRP A 36 5.59 -7.89 -1.05
C TRP A 36 5.24 -6.47 -0.63
N THR A 37 6.20 -5.57 -0.75
CA THR A 37 6.02 -4.17 -0.38
C THR A 37 6.27 -3.28 -1.59
N PRO A 38 5.42 -2.29 -1.85
CA PRO A 38 5.63 -1.35 -2.95
C PRO A 38 6.93 -0.57 -2.72
N LYS A 39 7.58 -0.19 -3.82
CA LYS A 39 8.78 0.67 -3.82
C LYS A 39 8.46 2.07 -4.33
N ALA A 40 7.21 2.50 -4.16
CA ALA A 40 6.76 3.82 -4.55
C ALA A 40 7.33 4.91 -3.62
N PRO A 41 7.55 6.13 -4.13
CA PRO A 41 7.82 7.27 -3.28
C PRO A 41 6.59 7.63 -2.43
N THR A 42 6.83 8.30 -1.30
CA THR A 42 5.74 8.88 -0.49
C THR A 42 5.08 10.06 -1.21
N TYR A 43 5.90 10.87 -1.89
CA TYR A 43 5.53 12.09 -2.61
C TYR A 43 6.06 12.03 -4.05
N ALA A 44 5.25 12.46 -5.01
CA ALA A 44 5.63 12.54 -6.41
C ALA A 44 6.28 13.88 -6.76
N LEU A 45 5.89 14.96 -6.07
CA LEU A 45 6.40 16.30 -6.36
C LEU A 45 7.74 16.55 -5.64
N PRO A 46 8.76 17.07 -6.34
CA PRO A 46 10.04 17.44 -5.72
C PRO A 46 9.86 18.43 -4.56
N GLU A 47 8.92 19.37 -4.67
CA GLU A 47 8.65 20.39 -3.66
C GLU A 47 8.15 19.76 -2.36
N SER A 48 7.33 18.72 -2.43
CA SER A 48 6.86 17.98 -1.25
C SER A 48 8.02 17.29 -0.52
N SER A 49 8.97 16.73 -1.28
CA SER A 49 10.15 16.09 -0.71
C SER A 49 11.17 17.10 -0.17
N ALA A 50 11.28 18.28 -0.79
CA ALA A 50 12.14 19.37 -0.33
C ALA A 50 11.63 20.02 0.96
N ASN A 51 10.32 19.99 1.19
CA ASN A 51 9.66 20.58 2.37
C ASN A 51 9.62 19.64 3.60
N MET A 52 10.45 18.60 3.63
CA MET A 52 10.57 17.71 4.79
C MET A 52 11.14 18.48 5.98
N ARG A 53 10.42 18.46 7.10
CA ARG A 53 10.83 19.11 8.37
C ARG A 53 11.22 18.05 9.39
N GLU A 54 12.10 18.40 10.33
CA GLU A 54 12.39 17.52 11.46
C GLU A 54 11.12 17.22 12.28
N GLY A 55 10.97 15.98 12.68
CA GLY A 55 9.85 15.51 13.48
C GLY A 55 10.31 14.52 14.54
N ARG A 56 9.51 14.34 15.61
CA ARG A 56 9.82 13.44 16.74
C ARG A 56 10.18 12.00 16.31
N ASN A 57 9.64 11.53 15.18
CA ASN A 57 9.87 10.18 14.65
C ASN A 57 10.56 10.22 13.27
N GLY A 58 11.42 11.21 13.04
CA GLY A 58 12.11 11.45 11.77
C GLY A 58 11.45 12.52 10.90
N PRO A 59 12.05 12.84 9.74
CA PRO A 59 11.57 13.89 8.84
C PRO A 59 10.14 13.66 8.37
N ARG A 60 9.32 14.72 8.36
CA ARG A 60 7.92 14.70 7.92
C ARG A 60 7.70 15.74 6.83
N GLY A 61 7.08 15.30 5.74
CA GLY A 61 6.70 16.17 4.62
C GLY A 61 5.32 16.80 4.83
N PRO A 62 4.78 17.43 3.77
CA PRO A 62 3.43 17.98 3.77
C PRO A 62 2.37 16.96 4.19
N ALA A 63 1.32 17.41 4.86
CA ALA A 63 0.20 16.54 5.25
C ALA A 63 -0.60 16.03 4.04
N THR A 64 -0.48 16.70 2.90
CA THR A 64 -1.25 16.45 1.67
C THR A 64 -0.37 16.61 0.44
N GLU A 65 -0.65 15.85 -0.62
CA GLU A 65 -0.14 16.13 -1.97
C GLU A 65 -1.19 15.73 -3.02
N SER A 66 -1.39 16.62 -3.99
CA SER A 66 -2.15 16.41 -5.21
C SER A 66 -1.21 16.59 -6.39
N ALA A 67 -0.93 15.52 -7.13
CA ALA A 67 -0.03 15.54 -8.27
C ALA A 67 -0.70 14.94 -9.52
N PRO A 68 -0.49 15.52 -10.72
CA PRO A 68 -1.05 15.00 -11.98
C PRO A 68 -0.27 13.76 -12.46
N VAL A 69 -0.38 12.67 -11.71
CA VAL A 69 0.36 11.42 -11.94
C VAL A 69 -0.59 10.21 -12.01
N ALA A 70 -0.10 9.09 -12.52
CA ALA A 70 -0.87 7.83 -12.54
C ALA A 70 -1.00 7.20 -11.15
N ASP A 71 -1.99 6.32 -10.95
CA ASP A 71 -2.24 5.67 -9.65
C ASP A 71 -1.02 4.92 -9.11
N ASP A 72 -0.31 4.22 -10.00
CA ASP A 72 0.86 3.40 -9.72
C ASP A 72 2.16 4.20 -9.50
N THR A 73 2.07 5.53 -9.57
CA THR A 73 3.12 6.40 -9.04
C THR A 73 3.20 6.27 -7.52
N TYR A 74 2.08 6.00 -6.85
CA TYR A 74 2.02 5.80 -5.41
C TYR A 74 1.87 4.33 -5.00
N ALA A 75 2.16 4.06 -3.73
CA ALA A 75 2.24 2.72 -3.16
C ALA A 75 0.96 1.88 -3.36
N ASP A 76 -0.20 2.51 -3.23
CA ASP A 76 -1.48 1.80 -3.34
C ASP A 76 -1.79 1.39 -4.79
N GLY A 77 -1.46 2.21 -5.79
CA GLY A 77 -1.59 1.80 -7.19
C GLY A 77 -0.68 0.63 -7.54
N GLN A 78 0.59 0.65 -7.09
CA GLN A 78 1.49 -0.49 -7.27
C GLN A 78 0.98 -1.75 -6.55
N THR A 79 0.41 -1.58 -5.35
CA THR A 79 -0.18 -2.68 -4.57
C THR A 79 -1.39 -3.29 -5.30
N ALA A 80 -2.24 -2.46 -5.91
CA ALA A 80 -3.35 -2.94 -6.73
C ALA A 80 -2.87 -3.72 -7.96
N LEU A 81 -1.85 -3.21 -8.66
CA LEU A 81 -1.26 -3.90 -9.81
C LEU A 81 -0.65 -5.26 -9.43
N GLU A 82 0.09 -5.33 -8.33
CA GLU A 82 0.62 -6.59 -7.81
C GLU A 82 -0.52 -7.56 -7.44
N ALA A 83 -1.58 -7.08 -6.77
CA ALA A 83 -2.74 -7.90 -6.44
C ALA A 83 -3.40 -8.50 -7.70
N VAL A 84 -3.61 -7.70 -8.76
CA VAL A 84 -4.13 -8.17 -10.05
C VAL A 84 -3.23 -9.26 -10.64
N LYS A 85 -1.90 -9.07 -10.60
CA LYS A 85 -0.94 -10.07 -11.06
C LYS A 85 -1.04 -11.37 -10.26
N ARG A 86 -1.17 -11.31 -8.93
CA ARG A 86 -1.27 -12.51 -8.08
C ARG A 86 -2.59 -13.26 -8.25
N LEU A 87 -3.69 -12.53 -8.43
CA LEU A 87 -5.00 -13.10 -8.78
C LEU A 87 -4.94 -13.81 -10.14
N LYS A 88 -4.32 -13.20 -11.16
CA LYS A 88 -4.11 -13.85 -12.47
C LYS A 88 -3.28 -15.13 -12.34
N ALA A 89 -2.22 -15.12 -11.53
CA ALA A 89 -1.41 -16.30 -11.26
C ALA A 89 -2.20 -17.40 -10.51
N ALA A 90 -3.08 -17.02 -9.57
CA ALA A 90 -3.98 -17.93 -8.88
C ALA A 90 -4.98 -18.59 -9.83
N ALA A 91 -5.55 -17.84 -10.76
CA ALA A 91 -6.47 -18.36 -11.75
C ALA A 91 -5.85 -19.44 -12.66
N GLN A 92 -4.52 -19.50 -12.79
CA GLN A 92 -3.83 -20.55 -13.54
C GLN A 92 -3.69 -21.88 -12.76
N LYS A 93 -4.13 -21.92 -11.49
CA LYS A 93 -4.05 -23.09 -10.61
C LYS A 93 -5.39 -23.34 -9.91
N PRO A 94 -6.43 -23.77 -10.65
CA PRO A 94 -7.79 -23.88 -10.12
C PRO A 94 -7.92 -24.84 -8.93
N ASP A 95 -7.05 -25.84 -8.83
CA ASP A 95 -7.05 -26.83 -7.75
C ASP A 95 -6.26 -26.40 -6.50
N GLU A 96 -5.51 -25.29 -6.57
CA GLU A 96 -4.75 -24.74 -5.43
C GLU A 96 -5.56 -23.62 -4.77
N PRO A 97 -6.17 -23.83 -3.59
CA PRO A 97 -6.88 -22.76 -2.89
C PRO A 97 -5.90 -21.67 -2.46
N PHE A 98 -6.34 -20.41 -2.53
CA PHE A 98 -5.50 -19.26 -2.20
C PHE A 98 -6.16 -18.34 -1.17
N PHE A 99 -5.31 -17.69 -0.38
CA PHE A 99 -5.66 -16.56 0.49
C PHE A 99 -4.70 -15.41 0.17
N ILE A 100 -5.24 -14.30 -0.34
CA ILE A 100 -4.47 -13.11 -0.71
C ILE A 100 -4.91 -11.95 0.16
N ALA A 101 -4.00 -11.41 0.97
CA ALA A 101 -4.23 -10.20 1.76
C ALA A 101 -3.63 -8.98 1.04
N VAL A 102 -4.49 -7.97 0.78
CA VAL A 102 -4.11 -6.72 0.11
C VAL A 102 -4.36 -5.56 1.06
N GLY A 103 -3.29 -4.92 1.53
CA GLY A 103 -3.39 -3.79 2.45
C GLY A 103 -3.07 -2.48 1.76
N PHE A 104 -4.08 -1.64 1.52
CA PHE A 104 -3.86 -0.25 1.11
C PHE A 104 -3.44 0.61 2.30
N ILE A 105 -2.62 1.62 2.04
CA ILE A 105 -2.11 2.56 3.05
C ILE A 105 -3.12 3.68 3.27
N ARG A 106 -3.76 4.20 2.20
CA ARG A 106 -4.78 5.25 2.35
C ARG A 106 -5.99 4.72 3.13
N PRO A 107 -6.60 5.55 4.01
CA PRO A 107 -6.42 6.99 4.17
C PRO A 107 -5.38 7.40 5.24
N HIS A 108 -4.41 6.56 5.62
CA HIS A 108 -3.38 6.97 6.58
C HIS A 108 -2.55 8.16 6.07
N LEU A 109 -2.14 9.03 6.98
CA LEU A 109 -1.30 10.20 6.69
C LEU A 109 0.06 9.82 6.06
N ALA A 110 0.64 10.67 5.20
CA ALA A 110 0.05 11.88 4.63
C ALA A 110 -1.07 11.55 3.62
N PHE A 111 -2.03 12.45 3.41
CA PHE A 111 -3.08 12.29 2.40
C PHE A 111 -2.52 12.62 1.02
N VAL A 112 -1.88 11.64 0.38
CA VAL A 112 -1.20 11.84 -0.91
C VAL A 112 -1.85 10.96 -1.98
N ALA A 113 -2.47 11.58 -2.97
CA ALA A 113 -3.20 10.87 -4.01
C ALA A 113 -3.10 11.62 -5.35
N PRO A 114 -3.25 10.92 -6.49
CA PRO A 114 -3.32 11.56 -7.80
C PRO A 114 -4.37 12.66 -7.87
N GLN A 115 -4.07 13.72 -8.60
CA GLN A 115 -4.92 14.91 -8.73
C GLN A 115 -6.35 14.59 -9.11
N LYS A 116 -6.56 13.60 -9.99
CA LYS A 116 -7.90 13.16 -10.42
C LYS A 116 -8.85 12.78 -9.26
N TYR A 117 -8.33 12.40 -8.09
CA TYR A 117 -9.17 12.10 -6.91
C TYR A 117 -9.47 13.34 -6.07
N TRP A 118 -8.58 14.32 -6.09
CA TRP A 118 -8.83 15.63 -5.48
C TRP A 118 -9.88 16.40 -6.27
N ASP A 119 -9.81 16.34 -7.61
CA ASP A 119 -10.76 16.99 -8.51
C ASP A 119 -12.21 16.46 -8.38
N LEU A 120 -12.43 15.34 -7.67
CA LEU A 120 -13.77 14.83 -7.36
C LEU A 120 -14.49 15.65 -6.28
N TYR A 121 -13.77 16.50 -5.55
CA TYR A 121 -14.31 17.24 -4.41
C TYR A 121 -13.99 18.73 -4.54
N ASP A 122 -15.00 19.57 -4.34
CA ASP A 122 -14.79 20.99 -4.13
C ASP A 122 -14.33 21.21 -2.68
N SER A 123 -13.06 21.59 -2.50
CA SER A 123 -12.49 21.86 -1.18
C SER A 123 -13.22 22.97 -0.43
N ALA A 124 -13.84 23.94 -1.13
CA ALA A 124 -14.60 25.01 -0.49
C ALA A 124 -15.97 24.53 0.03
N ALA A 125 -16.44 23.38 -0.43
CA ALA A 125 -17.70 22.77 0.02
C ALA A 125 -17.50 21.78 1.19
N ILE A 126 -16.27 21.51 1.61
CA ILE A 126 -15.96 20.63 2.75
C ILE A 126 -15.94 21.49 4.04
N PRO A 127 -16.81 21.21 5.04
CA PRO A 127 -16.94 21.99 6.27
C PRO A 127 -15.70 22.05 7.16
#